data_AF-A0A822BCI1-F1
#
_entry.id   AF-A0A822BCI1-F1
#
_cell.length_a   1.000
_cell.length_b   1.000
_cell.length_c   1.000
_cell.angle_alpha   90.00
_cell.angle_beta   90.00
_cell.angle_gamma   90.00
#
_symmetry.space_group_name_H-M   'P 1'
#
loop_
_entity.id
_entity.type
_entity.pdbx_description
1 polymer ?
#
loop_
_entity_poly.entity_id
_entity_poly.type
_entity_poly.pdbx_seq_one_letter_code
_entity_poly.pdbx_strand_id
1 'polypeptide(L)'
;MFGREPRLPPDGKLYSFTFNKPNDYYEQLKKCMKVMHTYARENILRQQHQYKVRYDQRRSNPHYEINDRVLIRRHGMKNKLEPKFSITPQIIIRAQHPVYIVRDEITQVETQVHINDIRPIYISKQN
;
A
#
# COMPACT_ATOMS: atom_id res chain seq x y z
N MET A 1 -43.78 -7.68 2.88
CA MET A 1 -43.57 -7.22 4.27
C MET A 1 -42.11 -6.80 4.36
N PHE A 2 -41.81 -5.54 4.00
CA PHE A 2 -40.47 -5.10 3.62
C PHE A 2 -40.01 -3.93 4.47
N GLY A 3 -38.75 -3.97 4.92
CA GLY A 3 -38.00 -2.86 5.50
C GLY A 3 -37.75 -2.98 7.01
N ARG A 4 -36.48 -2.86 7.43
CA ARG A 4 -36.14 -2.48 8.81
C ARG A 4 -36.45 -1.00 8.97
N GLU A 5 -36.94 -0.60 10.14
CA GLU A 5 -37.14 0.81 10.47
C GLU A 5 -35.80 1.58 10.33
N PRO A 6 -35.82 2.79 9.74
CA PRO A 6 -34.64 3.62 9.58
C PRO A 6 -34.13 4.03 10.97
N ARG A 7 -32.87 3.70 11.29
CA ARG A 7 -32.23 4.17 12.51
C ARG A 7 -31.70 5.58 12.31
N LEU A 8 -32.28 6.52 13.01
CA LEU A 8 -31.82 7.90 13.11
C LEU A 8 -30.61 7.98 14.07
N PRO A 9 -29.70 8.96 13.92
CA PRO A 9 -28.61 9.19 14.88
C PRO A 9 -29.03 9.22 16.37
N PRO A 10 -30.18 9.81 16.77
CA PRO A 10 -30.66 9.75 18.15
C PRO A 10 -31.25 8.40 18.59
N ASP A 11 -31.49 7.44 17.70
CA ASP A 11 -32.08 6.12 18.07
C ASP A 11 -31.07 5.20 18.78
N GLY A 12 -29.80 5.61 18.85
CA GLY A 12 -28.80 4.96 19.69
C GLY A 12 -29.08 5.17 21.17
N LYS A 13 -28.84 4.16 22.01
CA LYS A 13 -28.91 4.32 23.47
C LYS A 13 -27.97 5.44 23.91
N LEU A 14 -28.54 6.51 24.47
CA LEU A 14 -27.77 7.56 25.14
C LEU A 14 -27.19 6.97 26.42
N TYR A 15 -25.87 6.85 26.49
CA TYR A 15 -25.17 6.46 27.71
C TYR A 15 -25.00 7.69 28.59
N SER A 16 -25.81 7.80 29.65
CA SER A 16 -25.60 8.81 30.70
C SER A 16 -24.81 8.20 31.86
N PHE A 17 -23.81 8.93 32.35
CA PHE A 17 -23.10 8.57 33.57
C PHE A 17 -23.61 9.45 34.71
N THR A 18 -24.01 8.84 35.81
CA THR A 18 -24.31 9.54 37.06
C THR A 18 -23.11 9.43 37.99
N PHE A 19 -22.65 10.56 38.53
CA PHE A 19 -21.50 10.64 39.42
C PHE A 19 -21.96 11.17 40.77
N ASN A 20 -21.55 10.49 41.86
CA ASN A 20 -21.95 10.88 43.21
C ASN A 20 -20.89 11.77 43.87
N LYS A 21 -19.61 11.61 43.53
CA LYS A 21 -18.52 12.45 44.03
C LYS A 21 -17.93 13.30 42.90
N PRO A 22 -17.41 14.50 43.20
CA PRO A 22 -16.79 15.37 42.20
C PRO A 22 -15.62 14.72 41.43
N ASN A 23 -14.86 13.83 42.08
CA ASN A 23 -13.68 13.19 41.48
C ASN A 23 -14.01 11.94 40.64
N ASP A 24 -15.22 11.39 40.75
CA ASP A 24 -15.61 10.16 40.03
C ASP A 24 -15.61 10.37 38.52
N TYR A 25 -15.95 11.58 38.06
CA TYR A 25 -15.89 11.95 36.65
C TYR A 25 -14.48 11.84 36.09
N TYR A 26 -13.48 12.34 36.82
CA TYR A 26 -12.08 12.33 36.37
C TYR A 26 -11.55 10.89 36.27
N GLU A 27 -11.81 10.05 37.27
CA GLU A 27 -11.39 8.65 37.26
C GLU A 27 -12.08 7.86 36.15
N GLN A 28 -13.38 8.09 35.93
CA GLN A 28 -14.12 7.47 34.83
C GLN A 28 -13.57 7.91 33.47
N LEU A 29 -13.28 9.20 33.28
CA LEU A 29 -12.69 9.73 32.06
C LEU A 29 -11.32 9.10 31.78
N LYS A 30 -10.47 9.01 32.80
CA LYS A 30 -9.15 8.38 32.71
C LYS A 30 -9.25 6.90 32.32
N LYS A 31 -10.19 6.17 32.92
CA LYS A 31 -10.47 4.76 32.57
C LYS A 31 -10.97 4.62 31.14
N CYS A 32 -11.94 5.45 30.73
CA CYS A 32 -12.47 5.47 29.37
C CYS A 32 -11.36 5.75 28.34
N MET A 33 -10.54 6.77 28.57
CA MET A 33 -9.42 7.10 27.69
C MET A 33 -8.44 5.93 27.57
N LYS A 34 -8.07 5.31 28.70
CA LYS A 34 -7.18 4.14 28.69
C LYS A 34 -7.75 3.00 27.84
N VAL A 35 -9.04 2.69 27.99
CA VAL A 35 -9.74 1.66 27.23
C VAL A 35 -9.82 2.03 25.74
N MET A 36 -10.16 3.28 25.42
CA MET A 36 -10.19 3.74 24.02
C MET A 36 -8.82 3.63 23.36
N HIS A 37 -7.75 4.03 24.06
CA HIS A 37 -6.38 3.92 23.53
C HIS A 37 -5.94 2.47 23.32
N THR A 38 -6.29 1.54 24.23
CA THR A 38 -5.98 0.13 24.03
C THR A 38 -6.70 -0.43 22.80
N TYR A 39 -8.00 -0.17 22.67
CA TYR A 39 -8.76 -0.60 21.49
C TYR A 39 -8.25 0.03 20.20
N ALA A 40 -7.91 1.32 20.22
CA ALA A 40 -7.34 2.01 19.06
C ALA A 40 -6.04 1.34 18.62
N ARG A 41 -5.14 1.06 19.57
CA ARG A 41 -3.87 0.37 19.31
C ARG A 41 -4.09 -1.02 18.72
N GLU A 42 -4.96 -1.83 19.33
CA GLU A 42 -5.28 -3.18 18.85
C GLU A 42 -5.89 -3.15 17.45
N ASN A 43 -6.80 -2.21 17.19
CA ASN A 43 -7.40 -2.03 15.88
C ASN A 43 -6.37 -1.64 14.82
N ILE A 44 -5.45 -0.74 15.14
CA ILE A 44 -4.35 -0.35 14.23
C ILE A 44 -3.49 -1.57 13.92
N LEU A 45 -3.05 -2.32 14.93
CA LEU A 45 -2.22 -3.52 14.74
C LEU A 45 -2.95 -4.58 13.91
N ARG A 46 -4.22 -4.83 14.21
CA ARG A 46 -5.06 -5.77 13.45
C ARG A 46 -5.20 -5.33 11.99
N GLN A 47 -5.45 -4.05 11.75
CA GLN A 47 -5.61 -3.51 10.40
C GLN A 47 -4.30 -3.58 9.62
N GLN A 48 -3.16 -3.26 10.24
CA GLN A 48 -1.83 -3.41 9.63
C GLN A 48 -1.54 -4.87 9.26
N HIS A 49 -1.87 -5.81 10.15
CA HIS A 49 -1.71 -7.23 9.86
C HIS A 49 -2.57 -7.69 8.69
N GLN A 50 -3.87 -7.35 8.70
CA GLN A 50 -4.76 -7.67 7.58
C GLN A 50 -4.30 -7.04 6.28
N TYR A 51 -3.80 -5.80 6.32
CA TYR A 51 -3.26 -5.12 5.15
C TYR A 51 -2.05 -5.87 4.59
N LYS A 52 -1.10 -6.26 5.46
CA LYS A 52 0.06 -7.07 5.06
C LYS A 52 -0.37 -8.39 4.42
N VAL A 53 -1.25 -9.15 5.06
CA VAL A 53 -1.75 -10.43 4.52
C VAL A 53 -2.37 -10.24 3.14
N ARG A 54 -3.24 -9.23 2.96
CA ARG A 54 -3.85 -8.95 1.65
C ARG A 54 -2.82 -8.51 0.60
N TYR A 55 -1.83 -7.72 1.00
CA TYR A 55 -0.75 -7.27 0.12
C TYR A 55 0.09 -8.46 -0.36
N ASP A 56 0.51 -9.32 0.57
CA ASP A 56 1.33 -10.50 0.29
C ASP A 56 0.59 -11.53 -0.57
N GLN A 57 -0.71 -11.74 -0.33
CA GLN A 57 -1.56 -12.65 -1.13
C GLN A 57 -1.63 -12.29 -2.63
N ARG A 58 -1.56 -11.00 -2.97
CA ARG A 58 -1.72 -10.51 -4.35
C ARG A 58 -0.41 -10.06 -4.98
N ARG A 59 0.73 -10.31 -4.31
CA ARG A 59 2.02 -9.87 -4.81
C ARG A 59 2.52 -10.82 -5.89
N SER A 60 2.46 -10.37 -7.13
CA SER A 60 3.21 -11.01 -8.21
C SER A 60 4.70 -10.91 -7.88
N ASN A 61 5.43 -12.02 -8.00
CA ASN A 61 6.87 -12.08 -7.85
C ASN A 61 7.53 -12.36 -9.22
N PRO A 62 7.56 -11.37 -10.13
CA PRO A 62 8.25 -11.56 -11.39
C PRO A 62 9.72 -11.89 -11.11
N HIS A 63 10.34 -12.65 -12.00
CA HIS A 63 11.80 -12.81 -12.01
C HIS A 63 12.24 -12.48 -13.42
N TYR A 64 13.34 -11.75 -13.52
CA TYR A 64 13.92 -11.37 -14.78
C TYR A 64 15.32 -11.94 -14.87
N GLU A 65 15.71 -12.32 -16.08
CA GLU A 65 17.02 -12.86 -16.37
C GLU A 65 17.93 -11.80 -16.99
N ILE A 66 19.22 -12.13 -17.08
CA ILE A 66 20.20 -11.28 -17.76
C ILE A 66 19.84 -11.24 -19.24
N ASN A 67 19.98 -10.06 -19.86
CA ASN A 67 19.60 -9.73 -21.23
C ASN A 67 18.10 -9.57 -21.52
N ASP A 68 17.23 -9.65 -20.50
CA ASP A 68 15.82 -9.32 -20.68
C ASP A 68 15.62 -7.83 -21.01
N ARG A 69 14.77 -7.56 -22.00
CA ARG A 69 14.33 -6.21 -22.36
C ARG A 69 13.14 -5.77 -21.50
N VAL A 70 13.35 -4.68 -20.77
CA VAL A 70 12.40 -4.16 -19.80
C VAL A 70 12.25 -2.65 -19.91
N LEU A 71 11.12 -2.13 -19.45
CA LEU A 71 10.86 -0.70 -19.28
C LEU A 71 10.92 -0.33 -17.81
N ILE A 72 11.37 0.90 -17.54
CA ILE A 72 11.60 1.38 -16.17
C ILE A 72 10.71 2.55 -15.85
N ARG A 73 10.13 2.56 -14.65
CA ARG A 73 9.28 3.65 -14.21
C ARG A 73 10.07 4.97 -14.12
N ARG A 74 9.55 6.01 -14.74
CA ARG A 74 10.05 7.38 -14.59
C ARG A 74 9.55 7.97 -13.28
N HIS A 75 10.49 8.35 -12.42
CA HIS A 75 10.28 9.06 -11.16
C HIS A 75 10.58 10.56 -11.36
N GLY A 76 9.86 11.44 -10.64
CA GLY A 76 10.02 12.90 -10.74
C GLY A 76 8.77 13.65 -11.19
N MET A 77 8.92 14.96 -11.39
CA MET A 77 7.86 15.83 -11.90
C MET A 77 7.61 15.51 -13.38
N LYS A 78 6.38 15.10 -13.70
CA LYS A 78 5.95 14.79 -15.07
C LYS A 78 4.58 15.35 -15.33
N ASN A 79 4.34 15.77 -16.57
CA ASN A 79 3.02 16.20 -16.98
C ASN A 79 2.04 15.01 -17.00
N LYS A 80 0.74 15.29 -16.91
CA LYS A 80 -0.32 14.27 -16.85
C LYS A 80 -0.31 13.31 -18.05
N LEU A 81 0.17 13.78 -19.21
CA LEU A 81 0.21 13.05 -20.48
C LEU A 81 1.56 12.41 -20.78
N GLU A 82 2.56 12.58 -19.93
CA GLU A 82 3.87 11.98 -20.15
C GLU A 82 3.87 10.47 -19.87
N PRO A 83 4.68 9.69 -20.61
CA PRO A 83 4.79 8.26 -20.41
C PRO A 83 5.29 7.95 -18.99
N LYS A 84 4.62 7.00 -18.35
CA LYS A 84 4.92 6.57 -16.97
C LYS A 84 6.22 5.76 -16.89
N PHE A 85 6.58 5.07 -17.96
CA PHE A 85 7.78 4.26 -18.09
C PHE A 85 8.75 4.91 -19.08
N SER A 86 9.98 4.41 -19.14
CA SER A 86 10.98 4.79 -20.13
C SER A 86 10.43 4.58 -21.54
N ILE A 87 10.76 5.51 -22.44
CA ILE A 87 10.39 5.39 -23.86
C ILE A 87 11.31 4.35 -24.51
N THR A 88 12.57 4.33 -24.08
CA THR A 88 13.57 3.39 -24.55
C THR A 88 13.52 2.09 -23.73
N PRO A 89 13.67 0.94 -24.39
CA PRO A 89 13.91 -0.33 -23.72
C PRO A 89 15.26 -0.30 -23.00
N GLN A 90 15.32 -0.97 -21.85
CA GLN A 90 16.53 -1.19 -21.09
C GLN A 90 16.79 -2.68 -20.97
N ILE A 91 18.06 -3.06 -20.91
CA ILE A 91 18.51 -4.45 -20.83
C ILE A 91 19.00 -4.73 -19.41
N ILE A 92 18.59 -5.85 -18.84
CA ILE A 92 19.12 -6.28 -17.53
C ILE A 92 20.53 -6.83 -17.70
N ILE A 93 21.49 -6.21 -17.01
CA ILE A 93 22.90 -6.63 -17.03
C ILE A 93 23.22 -7.52 -15.84
N ARG A 94 22.63 -7.23 -14.68
CA ARG A 94 22.80 -8.05 -13.47
C ARG A 94 21.44 -8.31 -12.83
N ALA A 95 21.16 -9.59 -12.63
CA ALA A 95 19.98 -10.06 -11.93
C ALA A 95 20.31 -10.30 -10.45
N GLN A 96 19.89 -9.39 -9.58
CA GLN A 96 19.95 -9.55 -8.12
C GLN A 96 18.55 -9.30 -7.56
N HIS A 97 17.80 -10.33 -7.19
CA HIS A 97 16.44 -10.09 -6.68
C HIS A 97 16.49 -9.46 -5.27
N PRO A 98 15.74 -8.37 -4.96
CA PRO A 98 14.70 -7.71 -5.77
C PRO A 98 15.17 -6.46 -6.54
N VAL A 99 16.47 -6.17 -6.59
CA VAL A 99 17.07 -4.97 -7.19
C VAL A 99 17.97 -5.31 -8.38
N TYR A 100 17.55 -4.95 -9.58
CA TYR A 100 18.24 -5.29 -10.81
C TYR A 100 19.12 -4.12 -11.27
N ILE A 101 20.21 -4.43 -11.97
CA ILE A 101 20.99 -3.43 -12.70
C ILE A 101 20.63 -3.53 -14.18
N VAL A 102 20.21 -2.39 -14.70
CA VAL A 102 19.68 -2.21 -16.04
C VAL A 102 20.52 -1.18 -16.77
N ARG A 103 20.69 -1.38 -18.07
CA ARG A 103 21.37 -0.44 -18.95
C ARG A 103 20.45 -0.01 -20.06
N ASP A 104 20.40 1.29 -20.28
CA ASP A 104 19.66 1.86 -21.40
C ASP A 104 20.32 1.51 -22.73
N GLU A 105 19.53 1.10 -23.73
CA GLU A 105 20.07 0.68 -25.03
C GLU A 105 20.74 1.85 -25.77
N ILE A 106 20.22 3.07 -25.59
CA ILE A 106 20.70 4.27 -26.30
C ILE A 106 21.83 4.95 -25.54
N THR A 107 21.57 5.35 -24.29
CA THR A 107 22.54 6.14 -23.52
C THR A 107 23.65 5.31 -22.89
N GLN A 108 23.51 3.98 -22.87
CA GLN A 108 24.43 3.03 -22.21
C GLN A 108 24.65 3.32 -20.71
N VAL A 109 23.79 4.14 -20.10
CA VAL A 109 23.85 4.46 -18.68
C VAL A 109 23.30 3.27 -17.88
N GLU A 110 24.06 2.87 -16.88
CA GLU A 110 23.65 1.83 -15.93
C GLU A 110 22.92 2.45 -14.75
N THR A 111 21.79 1.86 -14.37
CA THR A 111 21.02 2.28 -13.20
C THR A 111 20.62 1.08 -12.35
N GLN A 112 20.40 1.33 -11.07
CA GLN A 112 19.94 0.32 -10.13
C GLN A 112 18.46 0.53 -9.85
N VAL A 113 17.63 -0.49 -10.10
CA VAL A 113 16.17 -0.37 -10.08
C VAL A 113 15.51 -1.54 -9.35
N HIS A 114 14.54 -1.23 -8.50
CA HIS A 114 13.76 -2.24 -7.79
C HIS A 114 12.73 -2.90 -8.72
N ILE A 115 12.46 -4.19 -8.52
CA ILE A 115 11.56 -5.00 -9.37
C ILE A 115 10.19 -4.38 -9.64
N ASN A 116 9.62 -3.69 -8.65
CA ASN A 116 8.31 -3.04 -8.75
C ASN A 116 8.26 -1.92 -9.81
N ASP A 117 9.41 -1.35 -10.15
CA ASP A 117 9.55 -0.28 -11.15
C ASP A 117 9.90 -0.82 -12.54
N ILE A 118 10.06 -2.14 -12.67
CA ILE A 118 10.38 -2.81 -13.92
C ILE A 118 9.09 -3.40 -14.53
N ARG A 119 8.99 -3.30 -15.86
CA ARG A 119 7.96 -3.97 -16.66
C ARG A 119 8.60 -4.72 -17.82
N PRO A 120 8.25 -5.99 -18.04
CA PRO A 120 8.74 -6.72 -19.22
C PRO A 120 8.11 -6.13 -20.48
N ILE A 121 8.88 -6.13 -21.57
CA ILE A 121 8.36 -5.86 -22.89
C ILE A 121 7.92 -7.19 -23.48
N TYR A 122 6.61 -7.42 -23.55
CA TYR A 122 6.07 -8.57 -24.26
C TYR A 122 6.17 -8.31 -25.76
N ILE A 123 7.31 -8.66 -26.36
CA ILE A 123 7.40 -8.76 -27.81
C ILE A 123 6.63 -10.02 -28.19
N SER A 124 5.58 -9.91 -29.00
CA SER A 124 4.97 -11.09 -29.62
C SER A 124 6.09 -11.79 -30.40
N LYS A 125 6.49 -12.99 -29.97
CA LYS A 125 7.42 -13.82 -30.74
C LYS A 125 6.84 -13.92 -32.16
N GLN A 126 7.46 -13.25 -33.11
CA GLN A 126 7.18 -13.51 -34.52
C GLN A 126 7.87 -14.85 -34.80
N ASN A 127 7.03 -15.88 -34.98
CA ASN A 127 7.43 -17.15 -35.58
C ASN A 127 7.85 -16.93 -37.04
#